data_AF-A0A2S6HSE2-F1
#
_entry.id   AF-A0A2S6HSE2-F1
#
_cell.length_a   1.000
_cell.length_b   1.000
_cell.length_c   1.000
_cell.angle_alpha   90.00
_cell.angle_beta   90.00
_cell.angle_gamma   90.00
#
_symmetry.space_group_name_H-M   'P 1'
#
loop_
_entity.id
_entity.type
_entity.pdbx_description
1 polymer ?
#
loop_
_entity_poly.entity_id
_entity_poly.type
_entity_poly.pdbx_seq_one_letter_code
_entity_poly.pdbx_strand_id
1 'polypeptide(L)'
;MPYQPYYYITDWQNWPSQKTAVNRTHLLKIENGIKEADNRIVQIDANKADQSIVNTMVKDVTLDTDTGILTVTLLNGSVKSYDLDIEKVVTNFDITDDDKLVLTLADGTKKVIDLTRFVYSVESTATISMTITDRIMKAVIVDGSVTMEKLDSAIQTQFRQYMLDAQSARDAALQYQKNAKRYTEGDEDFPESETDNAKYYYEQVKLNAATSGQNAQAAANSEQIATEQANIAKQKAANASASETNAAGSAQIATQKATAAATSEQSAKDKADIAEAAAAMATQKASEASTSEANAKTYMQGAGNYASQAQSEANRAKSEADRAASYVGQVNPGALTGIEAADTTGVLGTAGATVWAQALVDGIVNSVITNDEIDEIDSKEGAI
;
A
#
# COMPACT_ATOMS: atom_id res chain seq x y z
N MET A 1 -155.72 -21.06 -28.86
CA MET A 1 -156.68 -20.89 -27.76
C MET A 1 -157.03 -22.28 -27.27
N PRO A 2 -157.00 -22.55 -25.95
CA PRO A 2 -157.31 -23.88 -25.42
C PRO A 2 -158.76 -24.26 -25.77
N TYR A 3 -158.97 -25.51 -26.19
CA TYR A 3 -160.33 -26.00 -26.41
C TYR A 3 -161.15 -25.88 -25.13
N GLN A 4 -162.43 -25.53 -25.27
CA GLN A 4 -163.40 -25.48 -24.17
C GLN A 4 -164.44 -26.57 -24.36
N PRO A 5 -165.03 -27.10 -23.28
CA PRO A 5 -166.17 -28.01 -23.39
C PRO A 5 -167.28 -27.34 -24.19
N TYR A 6 -167.69 -27.99 -25.26
CA TYR A 6 -168.70 -27.49 -26.18
C TYR A 6 -170.04 -28.23 -26.02
N TYR A 7 -169.98 -29.49 -25.58
CA TYR A 7 -171.16 -30.35 -25.55
C TYR A 7 -171.91 -30.30 -24.22
N TYR A 8 -173.21 -30.00 -24.29
CA TYR A 8 -174.13 -30.00 -23.15
C TYR A 8 -175.21 -31.06 -23.37
N ILE A 9 -175.56 -31.76 -22.29
CA ILE A 9 -176.58 -32.81 -22.31
C ILE A 9 -177.96 -32.16 -22.48
N THR A 10 -178.73 -32.66 -23.42
CA THR A 10 -180.13 -32.28 -23.65
C THR A 10 -181.03 -32.93 -22.60
N ASP A 11 -182.02 -32.19 -22.06
CA ASP A 11 -182.97 -32.78 -21.12
C ASP A 11 -184.02 -33.64 -21.86
N TRP A 12 -183.74 -34.95 -21.94
CA TRP A 12 -184.61 -35.92 -22.60
C TRP A 12 -185.84 -36.27 -21.74
N GLN A 13 -186.98 -36.55 -22.37
CA GLN A 13 -188.23 -36.92 -21.69
C GLN A 13 -188.63 -38.37 -21.99
N ASN A 14 -189.47 -38.96 -21.14
CA ASN A 14 -190.05 -40.30 -21.38
C ASN A 14 -191.45 -40.18 -21.99
N TRP A 15 -191.90 -41.26 -22.64
CA TRP A 15 -193.23 -41.32 -23.26
C TRP A 15 -194.36 -41.01 -22.24
N PRO A 16 -195.46 -40.32 -22.63
CA PRO A 16 -195.94 -40.08 -24.00
C PRO A 16 -195.35 -38.84 -24.69
N SER A 17 -194.28 -38.22 -24.18
CA SER A 17 -193.68 -37.03 -24.82
C SER A 17 -193.30 -37.31 -26.28
N GLN A 18 -193.91 -36.58 -27.21
CA GLN A 18 -193.60 -36.64 -28.65
C GLN A 18 -192.28 -35.96 -29.02
N LYS A 19 -191.61 -35.30 -28.05
CA LYS A 19 -190.37 -34.57 -28.31
C LYS A 19 -189.15 -35.48 -28.46
N THR A 20 -189.22 -36.76 -28.07
CA THR A 20 -188.06 -37.65 -28.00
C THR A 20 -188.44 -39.07 -28.41
N ALA A 21 -187.80 -39.61 -29.47
CA ALA A 21 -188.19 -40.88 -30.10
C ALA A 21 -187.75 -42.15 -29.32
N VAL A 22 -186.86 -42.02 -28.33
CA VAL A 22 -186.25 -43.15 -27.58
C VAL A 22 -186.29 -42.85 -26.07
N ASN A 23 -186.33 -43.88 -25.21
CA ASN A 23 -186.36 -43.74 -23.75
C ASN A 23 -185.15 -42.91 -23.23
N ARG A 24 -185.44 -41.93 -22.35
CA ARG A 24 -184.49 -40.97 -21.74
C ARG A 24 -183.18 -41.60 -21.30
N THR A 25 -183.25 -42.80 -20.71
CA THR A 25 -182.09 -43.46 -20.10
C THR A 25 -181.00 -43.83 -21.11
N HIS A 26 -181.37 -44.30 -22.31
CA HIS A 26 -180.40 -44.69 -23.33
C HIS A 26 -179.78 -43.49 -24.03
N LEU A 27 -180.57 -42.44 -24.30
CA LEU A 27 -180.07 -41.19 -24.88
C LEU A 27 -179.11 -40.49 -23.92
N LEU A 28 -179.45 -40.41 -22.62
CA LEU A 28 -178.54 -39.85 -21.61
C LEU A 28 -177.21 -40.61 -21.52
N LYS A 29 -177.18 -41.93 -21.74
CA LYS A 29 -175.91 -42.68 -21.75
C LYS A 29 -175.03 -42.31 -22.93
N ILE A 30 -175.62 -42.15 -24.12
CA ILE A 30 -174.90 -41.74 -25.33
C ILE A 30 -174.37 -40.31 -25.16
N GLU A 31 -175.23 -39.38 -24.74
CA GLU A 31 -174.82 -37.99 -24.53
C GLU A 31 -173.77 -37.84 -23.43
N ASN A 32 -173.84 -38.62 -22.34
CA ASN A 32 -172.77 -38.64 -21.33
C ASN A 32 -171.44 -39.13 -21.92
N GLY A 33 -171.46 -40.14 -22.81
CA GLY A 33 -170.28 -40.59 -23.52
C GLY A 33 -169.66 -39.51 -24.42
N ILE A 34 -170.51 -38.74 -25.11
CA ILE A 34 -170.07 -37.60 -25.94
C ILE A 34 -169.47 -36.50 -25.07
N LYS A 35 -170.12 -36.16 -23.95
CA LYS A 35 -169.60 -35.16 -22.99
C LYS A 35 -168.25 -35.58 -22.40
N GLU A 36 -168.09 -36.86 -22.06
CA GLU A 36 -166.83 -37.38 -21.53
C GLU A 36 -165.73 -37.39 -22.60
N ALA A 37 -166.05 -37.71 -23.85
CA ALA A 37 -165.10 -37.61 -24.96
C ALA A 37 -164.64 -36.16 -25.20
N ASP A 38 -165.57 -35.20 -25.16
CA ASP A 38 -165.29 -33.77 -25.26
C ASP A 38 -164.32 -33.31 -24.14
N ASN A 39 -164.61 -33.68 -22.89
CA ASN A 39 -163.74 -33.39 -21.75
C ASN A 39 -162.32 -33.98 -21.90
N ARG A 40 -162.19 -35.20 -22.42
CA ARG A 40 -160.88 -35.83 -22.64
C ARG A 40 -160.09 -35.14 -23.75
N ILE A 41 -160.76 -34.65 -24.80
CA ILE A 41 -160.10 -33.87 -25.85
C ILE A 41 -159.53 -32.58 -25.27
N VAL A 42 -160.29 -31.87 -24.42
CA VAL A 42 -159.82 -30.69 -23.71
C VAL A 42 -158.62 -31.00 -22.81
N GLN A 43 -158.63 -32.13 -22.08
CA GLN A 43 -157.49 -32.54 -21.24
C GLN A 43 -156.25 -32.92 -22.06
N ILE A 44 -156.42 -33.58 -23.21
CA ILE A 44 -155.30 -33.95 -24.09
C ILE A 44 -154.66 -32.69 -24.68
N ASP A 45 -155.46 -31.70 -25.08
CA ASP A 45 -154.95 -30.40 -25.55
C ASP A 45 -154.18 -29.68 -24.44
N ALA A 46 -154.72 -29.66 -23.21
CA ALA A 46 -154.07 -29.05 -22.06
C ALA A 46 -152.75 -29.73 -21.65
N ASN A 47 -152.62 -31.05 -21.88
CA ASN A 47 -151.42 -31.82 -21.51
C ASN A 47 -150.38 -31.92 -22.63
N LYS A 48 -150.69 -31.52 -23.86
CA LYS A 48 -149.71 -31.49 -24.95
C LYS A 48 -148.78 -30.30 -24.77
N ALA A 49 -147.48 -30.54 -24.90
CA ALA A 49 -146.50 -29.45 -24.94
C ALA A 49 -146.78 -28.60 -26.18
N ASP A 50 -146.84 -27.27 -26.00
CA ASP A 50 -147.00 -26.34 -27.11
C ASP A 50 -145.84 -26.54 -28.09
N GLN A 51 -146.17 -26.66 -29.37
CA GLN A 51 -145.20 -26.84 -30.44
C GLN A 51 -144.18 -25.69 -30.44
N SER A 52 -144.59 -24.49 -30.01
CA SER A 52 -143.69 -23.34 -29.84
C SER A 52 -142.57 -23.61 -28.82
N ILE A 53 -142.87 -24.30 -27.72
CA ILE A 53 -141.92 -24.64 -26.66
C ILE A 53 -141.02 -25.79 -27.10
N VAL A 54 -141.60 -26.86 -27.66
CA VAL A 54 -140.83 -28.02 -28.15
C VAL A 54 -139.80 -27.58 -29.20
N ASN A 55 -140.19 -26.66 -30.08
CA ASN A 55 -139.30 -26.11 -31.10
C ASN A 55 -138.06 -25.39 -30.55
N THR A 56 -138.11 -24.90 -29.30
CA THR A 56 -136.98 -24.25 -28.62
C THR A 56 -136.07 -25.20 -27.85
N MET A 57 -136.43 -26.48 -27.74
CA MET A 57 -135.61 -27.48 -27.06
C MET A 57 -134.41 -27.90 -27.94
N VAL A 58 -133.36 -28.38 -27.28
CA VAL A 58 -132.12 -28.79 -27.94
C VAL A 58 -132.30 -30.16 -28.58
N LYS A 59 -131.88 -30.26 -29.84
CA LYS A 59 -131.79 -31.50 -30.60
C LYS A 59 -130.39 -32.13 -30.48
N ASP A 60 -129.36 -31.32 -30.63
CA ASP A 60 -127.96 -31.78 -30.68
C ASP A 60 -126.99 -30.68 -30.22
N VAL A 61 -125.84 -31.09 -29.68
CA VAL A 61 -124.75 -30.20 -29.24
C VAL A 61 -123.42 -30.78 -29.70
N THR A 62 -122.68 -30.00 -30.48
CA THR A 62 -121.34 -30.37 -30.96
C THR A 62 -120.31 -29.31 -30.58
N LEU A 63 -119.08 -29.74 -30.26
CA LEU A 63 -117.94 -28.86 -30.02
C LEU A 63 -116.86 -29.20 -31.04
N ASP A 64 -116.43 -28.20 -31.80
CA ASP A 64 -115.20 -28.28 -32.58
C ASP A 64 -114.03 -27.92 -31.66
N THR A 65 -113.15 -28.88 -31.37
CA THR A 65 -112.02 -28.69 -30.46
C THR A 65 -110.88 -27.88 -31.05
N ASP A 66 -110.82 -27.75 -32.39
CA ASP A 66 -109.77 -27.02 -33.07
C ASP A 66 -110.13 -25.52 -33.16
N THR A 67 -111.41 -25.21 -33.35
CA THR A 67 -111.90 -23.82 -33.44
C THR A 67 -112.56 -23.29 -32.18
N GLY A 68 -112.89 -24.16 -31.20
CA GLY A 68 -113.56 -23.77 -29.97
C GLY A 68 -115.05 -23.46 -30.10
N ILE A 69 -115.65 -23.70 -31.28
CA ILE A 69 -117.04 -23.36 -31.56
C ILE A 69 -117.98 -24.45 -31.05
N LEU A 70 -118.79 -24.12 -30.05
CA LEU A 70 -119.90 -24.93 -29.57
C LEU A 70 -121.16 -24.61 -30.38
N THR A 71 -121.70 -25.60 -31.09
CA THR A 71 -122.90 -25.47 -31.90
C THR A 71 -124.06 -26.22 -31.29
N VAL A 72 -125.15 -25.50 -30.98
CA VAL A 72 -126.39 -26.03 -30.42
C VAL A 72 -127.47 -25.97 -31.50
N THR A 73 -127.98 -27.12 -31.91
CA THR A 73 -129.09 -27.22 -32.86
C THR A 73 -130.39 -27.45 -32.10
N LEU A 74 -131.40 -26.63 -32.33
CA LEU A 74 -132.73 -26.78 -31.74
C LEU A 74 -133.62 -27.70 -32.58
N LEU A 75 -134.69 -28.23 -32.00
CA LEU A 75 -135.62 -29.13 -32.69
C LEU A 75 -136.30 -28.51 -33.92
N ASN A 76 -136.44 -27.19 -33.95
CA ASN A 76 -136.94 -26.46 -35.12
C ASN A 76 -135.90 -26.26 -36.25
N GLY A 77 -134.67 -26.75 -36.07
CA GLY A 77 -133.57 -26.60 -37.02
C GLY A 77 -132.78 -25.29 -36.89
N SER A 78 -133.14 -24.40 -35.98
CA SER A 78 -132.34 -23.19 -35.68
C SER A 78 -131.02 -23.58 -35.01
N VAL A 79 -129.96 -22.88 -35.37
CA VAL A 79 -128.61 -23.13 -34.85
C VAL A 79 -128.14 -21.93 -34.04
N LYS A 80 -127.59 -22.18 -32.85
CA LYS A 80 -126.90 -21.19 -32.03
C LYS A 80 -125.45 -21.64 -31.84
N SER A 81 -124.50 -20.77 -32.17
CA SER A 81 -123.08 -21.04 -31.99
C SER A 81 -122.48 -20.11 -30.95
N TYR A 82 -121.60 -20.66 -30.11
CA TYR A 82 -120.86 -19.96 -29.07
C TYR A 82 -119.37 -20.25 -29.27
N ASP A 83 -118.55 -19.21 -29.29
CA ASP A 83 -117.09 -19.32 -29.35
C ASP A 83 -116.53 -19.38 -27.92
N LEU A 84 -115.80 -20.44 -27.59
CA LEU A 84 -115.30 -20.69 -26.23
C LEU A 84 -113.84 -20.25 -26.02
N ASP A 85 -113.18 -19.64 -27.02
CA ASP A 85 -111.79 -19.15 -26.96
C ASP A 85 -110.77 -20.18 -26.41
N ILE A 86 -111.08 -21.49 -26.47
CA ILE A 86 -110.25 -22.57 -25.89
C ILE A 86 -108.92 -22.72 -26.62
N GLU A 87 -108.86 -22.30 -27.88
CA GLU A 87 -107.67 -22.25 -28.73
C GLU A 87 -106.65 -21.21 -28.25
N LYS A 88 -107.09 -20.20 -27.51
CA LYS A 88 -106.24 -19.10 -26.99
C LYS A 88 -105.63 -19.37 -25.61
N VAL A 89 -105.88 -20.54 -25.04
CA VAL A 89 -105.29 -20.92 -23.74
C VAL A 89 -103.82 -21.26 -23.90
N VAL A 90 -102.95 -20.69 -23.06
CA VAL A 90 -101.52 -21.03 -23.04
C VAL A 90 -101.34 -22.41 -22.40
N THR A 91 -100.74 -23.34 -23.14
CA THR A 91 -100.48 -24.72 -22.70
C THR A 91 -99.06 -24.91 -22.20
N ASN A 92 -98.11 -24.12 -22.69
CA ASN A 92 -96.72 -24.16 -22.25
C ASN A 92 -96.09 -22.76 -22.28
N PHE A 93 -95.15 -22.52 -21.36
CA PHE A 93 -94.30 -21.33 -21.36
C PHE A 93 -92.84 -21.73 -21.21
N ASP A 94 -91.96 -21.11 -21.99
CA ASP A 94 -90.52 -21.40 -21.98
C ASP A 94 -89.71 -20.13 -22.22
N ILE A 95 -88.46 -20.10 -21.76
CA ILE A 95 -87.51 -19.01 -22.01
C ILE A 95 -86.35 -19.56 -22.83
N THR A 96 -86.12 -19.01 -24.01
CA THR A 96 -85.02 -19.41 -24.89
C THR A 96 -83.69 -18.78 -24.47
N ASP A 97 -82.58 -19.36 -24.95
CA ASP A 97 -81.21 -18.82 -24.75
C ASP A 97 -81.04 -17.37 -25.28
N ASP A 98 -81.83 -16.95 -26.27
CA ASP A 98 -81.85 -15.58 -26.79
C ASP A 98 -82.74 -14.61 -25.96
N ASP A 99 -82.99 -14.91 -24.69
CA ASP A 99 -83.84 -14.11 -23.77
C ASP A 99 -85.26 -13.84 -24.33
N LYS A 100 -85.94 -14.86 -24.86
CA LYS A 100 -87.33 -14.73 -25.34
C LYS A 100 -88.27 -15.63 -24.57
N LEU A 101 -89.33 -15.03 -24.02
CA LEU A 101 -90.43 -15.78 -23.43
C LEU A 101 -91.37 -16.24 -24.55
N VAL A 102 -91.46 -17.56 -24.73
CA VAL A 102 -92.31 -18.20 -25.74
C VAL A 102 -93.51 -18.82 -25.04
N LEU A 103 -94.69 -18.28 -25.32
CA LEU A 103 -95.97 -18.86 -24.91
C LEU A 103 -96.51 -19.70 -26.07
N THR A 104 -96.74 -20.99 -25.82
CA THR A 104 -97.38 -21.89 -26.79
C THR A 104 -98.86 -22.00 -26.46
N LEU A 105 -99.72 -21.71 -27.42
CA LEU A 105 -101.18 -21.78 -27.31
C LEU A 105 -101.67 -23.20 -27.60
N ALA A 106 -102.91 -23.51 -27.23
CA ALA A 106 -103.52 -24.83 -27.43
C ALA A 106 -103.65 -25.21 -28.92
N ASP A 107 -103.78 -24.23 -29.81
CA ASP A 107 -103.77 -24.41 -31.27
C ASP A 107 -102.36 -24.65 -31.86
N GLY A 108 -101.32 -24.67 -31.03
CA GLY A 108 -99.92 -24.85 -31.44
C GLY A 108 -99.23 -23.57 -31.93
N THR A 109 -99.93 -22.43 -32.00
CA THR A 109 -99.32 -21.14 -32.32
C THR A 109 -98.47 -20.62 -31.15
N LYS A 110 -97.49 -19.76 -31.46
CA LYS A 110 -96.54 -19.23 -30.48
C LYS A 110 -96.61 -17.72 -30.39
N LYS A 111 -96.67 -17.18 -29.18
CA LYS A 111 -96.46 -15.76 -28.88
C LYS A 111 -95.08 -15.59 -28.27
N VAL A 112 -94.23 -14.79 -28.90
CA VAL A 112 -92.85 -14.57 -28.48
C VAL A 112 -92.72 -13.14 -27.94
N ILE A 113 -92.23 -13.02 -26.71
CA ILE A 113 -91.96 -11.75 -26.04
C ILE A 113 -90.45 -11.64 -25.87
N ASP A 114 -89.87 -10.58 -26.41
CA ASP A 114 -88.45 -10.30 -26.30
C ASP A 114 -88.14 -9.70 -24.92
N LEU A 115 -87.33 -10.42 -24.12
CA LEU A 115 -86.90 -10.01 -22.79
C LEU A 115 -85.61 -9.19 -22.81
N THR A 116 -84.94 -9.03 -23.96
CA THR A 116 -83.65 -8.32 -24.09
C THR A 116 -83.75 -6.88 -23.54
N ARG A 117 -84.90 -6.23 -23.70
CA ARG A 117 -85.14 -4.87 -23.18
C ARG A 117 -85.30 -4.81 -21.65
N PHE A 118 -85.51 -5.95 -21.00
CA PHE A 118 -85.64 -6.07 -19.55
C PHE A 118 -84.33 -6.52 -18.88
N VAL A 119 -83.34 -6.97 -19.65
CA VAL A 119 -81.99 -7.29 -19.17
C VAL A 119 -81.09 -6.09 -19.42
N TYR A 120 -80.68 -5.39 -18.35
CA TYR A 120 -79.64 -4.36 -18.47
C TYR A 120 -78.29 -5.02 -18.72
N SER A 121 -77.62 -4.65 -19.80
CA SER A 121 -76.22 -5.01 -20.07
C SER A 121 -75.35 -3.75 -20.08
N VAL A 122 -74.09 -3.90 -19.65
CA VAL A 122 -73.07 -2.84 -19.68
C VAL A 122 -71.79 -3.40 -20.26
N GLU A 123 -71.09 -2.58 -21.03
CA GLU A 123 -69.78 -2.92 -21.58
C GLU A 123 -68.67 -2.26 -20.76
N SER A 124 -67.58 -3.00 -20.56
CA SER A 124 -66.36 -2.45 -19.95
C SER A 124 -65.47 -1.84 -21.03
N THR A 125 -64.76 -0.78 -20.68
CA THR A 125 -63.71 -0.16 -21.50
C THR A 125 -62.33 -0.49 -20.94
N ALA A 126 -61.27 -0.11 -21.65
CA ALA A 126 -59.90 -0.24 -21.15
C ALA A 126 -59.63 0.57 -19.85
N THR A 127 -60.42 1.62 -19.58
CA THR A 127 -60.23 2.50 -18.42
C THR A 127 -61.26 2.26 -17.31
N ILE A 128 -62.49 1.95 -17.68
CA ILE A 128 -63.60 1.75 -16.74
C ILE A 128 -64.16 0.33 -16.92
N SER A 129 -64.04 -0.46 -15.86
CA SER A 129 -64.70 -1.77 -15.75
C SER A 129 -66.10 -1.60 -15.17
N MET A 130 -67.10 -2.14 -15.85
CA MET A 130 -68.50 -2.06 -15.47
C MET A 130 -69.05 -3.46 -15.20
N THR A 131 -69.72 -3.62 -14.05
CA THR A 131 -70.35 -4.89 -13.65
C THR A 131 -71.73 -4.64 -13.08
N ILE A 132 -72.64 -5.60 -13.29
CA ILE A 132 -73.98 -5.58 -12.70
C ILE A 132 -74.06 -6.76 -11.72
N THR A 133 -74.38 -6.47 -10.46
CA THR A 133 -74.61 -7.49 -9.44
C THR A 133 -75.84 -7.07 -8.64
N ASP A 134 -76.82 -7.96 -8.48
CA ASP A 134 -78.06 -7.69 -7.72
C ASP A 134 -78.77 -6.38 -8.10
N ARG A 135 -78.87 -6.10 -9.41
CA ARG A 135 -79.48 -4.86 -9.96
C ARG A 135 -78.72 -3.57 -9.60
N ILE A 136 -77.50 -3.66 -9.08
CA ILE A 136 -76.61 -2.52 -8.83
C ILE A 136 -75.53 -2.51 -9.90
N MET A 137 -75.40 -1.39 -10.61
CA MET A 137 -74.27 -1.16 -11.51
C MET A 137 -73.08 -0.62 -10.72
N LYS A 138 -71.92 -1.26 -10.85
CA LYS A 138 -70.64 -0.79 -10.30
C LYS A 138 -69.71 -0.43 -11.45
N ALA A 139 -69.10 0.74 -11.35
CA ALA A 139 -68.04 1.19 -12.25
C ALA A 139 -66.74 1.36 -11.43
N VAL A 140 -65.65 0.81 -11.92
CA VAL A 140 -64.33 0.85 -11.27
C VAL A 140 -63.29 1.29 -12.30
N ILE A 141 -62.36 2.15 -11.89
CA ILE A 141 -61.21 2.50 -12.72
C ILE A 141 -60.25 1.32 -12.72
N VAL A 142 -59.84 0.87 -13.92
CA VAL A 142 -58.89 -0.24 -14.07
C VAL A 142 -57.50 0.23 -13.62
N ASP A 143 -56.83 -0.56 -12.77
CA ASP A 143 -55.51 -0.22 -12.26
C ASP A 143 -54.51 -0.03 -13.41
N GLY A 144 -53.72 1.05 -13.35
CA GLY A 144 -52.75 1.42 -14.38
C GLY A 144 -53.34 1.95 -15.69
N SER A 145 -54.66 2.03 -15.83
CA SER A 145 -55.32 2.49 -17.06
C SER A 145 -55.30 4.02 -17.26
N VAL A 146 -55.02 4.76 -16.18
CA VAL A 146 -54.99 6.23 -16.21
C VAL A 146 -53.61 6.69 -16.64
N THR A 147 -53.52 7.22 -17.85
CA THR A 147 -52.28 7.82 -18.39
C THR A 147 -52.15 9.28 -17.95
N MET A 148 -50.93 9.82 -18.07
CA MET A 148 -50.62 11.22 -17.74
C MET A 148 -51.57 12.23 -18.42
N GLU A 149 -51.99 11.96 -19.66
CA GLU A 149 -52.92 12.79 -20.45
C GLU A 149 -54.33 12.87 -19.85
N LYS A 150 -54.72 11.88 -19.04
CA LYS A 150 -56.02 11.82 -18.38
C LYS A 150 -56.01 12.50 -17.00
N LEU A 151 -54.85 12.94 -16.52
CA LEU A 151 -54.72 13.67 -15.26
C LEU A 151 -55.07 15.16 -15.44
N ASP A 152 -55.43 15.81 -14.34
CA ASP A 152 -55.65 17.25 -14.32
C ASP A 152 -54.37 18.03 -14.71
N SER A 153 -54.56 19.17 -15.39
CA SER A 153 -53.46 19.99 -15.90
C SER A 153 -52.48 20.47 -14.82
N ALA A 154 -52.95 20.73 -13.59
CA ALA A 154 -52.10 21.13 -12.47
C ALA A 154 -51.21 19.97 -12.01
N ILE A 155 -51.78 18.76 -11.91
CA ILE A 155 -51.02 17.54 -11.56
C ILE A 155 -50.01 17.22 -12.65
N GLN A 156 -50.40 17.33 -13.92
CA GLN A 156 -49.47 17.12 -15.05
C GLN A 156 -48.28 18.08 -14.99
N THR A 157 -48.53 19.35 -14.65
CA THR A 157 -47.49 20.36 -14.53
C THR A 157 -46.55 20.06 -13.36
N GLN A 158 -47.10 19.66 -12.22
CA GLN A 158 -46.32 19.30 -11.04
C GLN A 158 -45.40 18.10 -11.29
N PHE A 159 -45.89 17.03 -11.92
CA PHE A 159 -45.05 15.88 -12.28
C PHE A 159 -43.96 16.26 -13.29
N ARG A 160 -44.26 17.11 -14.28
CA ARG A 160 -43.24 17.63 -15.19
C ARG A 160 -42.18 18.44 -14.43
N GLN A 161 -42.56 19.25 -13.46
CA GLN A 161 -41.61 19.97 -12.61
C GLN A 161 -40.73 18.99 -11.82
N TYR A 162 -41.31 17.97 -11.18
CA TYR A 162 -40.53 16.96 -10.46
C TYR A 162 -39.58 16.19 -11.37
N MET A 163 -39.97 15.91 -12.62
CA MET A 163 -39.06 15.31 -13.60
C MET A 163 -37.88 16.23 -13.93
N LEU A 164 -38.13 17.53 -14.10
CA LEU A 164 -37.07 18.53 -14.34
C LEU A 164 -36.14 18.66 -13.14
N ASP A 165 -36.69 18.74 -11.93
CA ASP A 165 -35.92 18.82 -10.69
C ASP A 165 -35.05 17.57 -10.50
N ALA A 166 -35.60 16.38 -10.80
CA ALA A 166 -34.86 15.12 -10.74
C ALA A 166 -33.75 15.06 -11.80
N GLN A 167 -33.98 15.55 -13.02
CA GLN A 167 -32.95 15.64 -14.06
C GLN A 167 -31.84 16.62 -13.64
N SER A 168 -32.20 17.78 -13.12
CA SER A 168 -31.23 18.76 -12.61
C SER A 168 -30.39 18.19 -11.47
N ALA A 169 -31.03 17.50 -10.51
CA ALA A 169 -30.33 16.84 -9.41
C ALA A 169 -29.37 15.74 -9.89
N ARG A 170 -29.79 14.95 -10.89
CA ARG A 170 -28.93 13.94 -11.54
C ARG A 170 -27.71 14.58 -12.19
N ASP A 171 -27.92 15.65 -12.95
CA ASP A 171 -26.83 16.31 -13.69
C ASP A 171 -25.85 17.01 -12.73
N ALA A 172 -26.35 17.60 -11.65
CA ALA A 172 -25.52 18.13 -10.57
C ALA A 172 -24.70 17.03 -9.88
N ALA A 173 -25.32 15.88 -9.57
CA ALA A 173 -24.61 14.74 -8.99
C ALA A 173 -23.51 14.20 -9.91
N LEU A 174 -23.76 14.12 -11.21
CA LEU A 174 -22.76 13.75 -12.20
C LEU A 174 -21.60 14.76 -12.24
N GLN A 175 -21.90 16.05 -12.17
CA GLN A 175 -20.86 17.08 -12.13
C GLN A 175 -20.01 17.00 -10.86
N TYR A 176 -20.63 16.76 -9.69
CA TYR A 176 -19.89 16.54 -8.44
C TYR A 176 -19.00 15.30 -8.51
N GLN A 177 -19.47 14.20 -9.10
CA GLN A 177 -18.67 13.01 -9.33
C GLN A 177 -17.45 13.32 -10.21
N LYS A 178 -17.65 14.01 -11.33
CA LYS A 178 -16.56 14.42 -12.23
C LYS A 178 -15.55 15.31 -11.52
N ASN A 179 -16.01 16.30 -10.77
CA ASN A 179 -15.12 17.19 -10.00
C ASN A 179 -14.34 16.43 -8.92
N ALA A 180 -14.98 15.50 -8.20
CA ALA A 180 -14.30 14.67 -7.21
C ALA A 180 -13.17 13.85 -7.86
N LYS A 181 -13.46 13.19 -8.98
CA LYS A 181 -12.48 12.42 -9.74
C LYS A 181 -11.32 13.30 -10.24
N ARG A 182 -11.64 14.48 -10.81
CA ARG A 182 -10.65 15.47 -11.25
C ARG A 182 -9.65 15.79 -10.13
N TYR A 183 -10.12 16.12 -8.94
CA TYR A 183 -9.24 16.51 -7.83
C TYR A 183 -8.47 15.34 -7.23
N THR A 184 -8.97 14.11 -7.33
CA THR A 184 -8.29 12.94 -6.75
C THR A 184 -7.27 12.33 -7.68
N GLU A 185 -7.63 12.11 -8.94
CA GLU A 185 -6.86 11.32 -9.91
C GLU A 185 -6.62 12.01 -11.24
N GLY A 186 -7.25 13.17 -11.48
CA GLY A 186 -7.35 13.77 -12.81
C GLY A 186 -8.48 13.17 -13.65
N ASP A 187 -8.85 13.87 -14.72
CA ASP A 187 -9.85 13.41 -15.67
C ASP A 187 -9.60 14.02 -17.06
N GLU A 188 -9.72 13.20 -18.12
CA GLU A 188 -9.44 13.60 -19.51
C GLU A 188 -10.35 14.73 -20.01
N ASP A 189 -11.56 14.85 -19.43
CA ASP A 189 -12.50 15.93 -19.76
C ASP A 189 -12.01 17.31 -19.25
N PHE A 190 -11.00 17.35 -18.36
CA PHE A 190 -10.51 18.57 -17.72
C PHE A 190 -9.02 18.77 -18.02
N PRO A 191 -8.69 19.67 -18.96
CA PRO A 191 -7.31 20.03 -19.25
C PRO A 191 -6.56 20.45 -17.98
N GLU A 192 -5.26 20.11 -17.90
CA GLU A 192 -4.33 20.39 -16.78
C GLU A 192 -4.57 19.54 -15.52
N SER A 193 -5.68 18.82 -15.44
CA SER A 193 -5.99 17.99 -14.27
C SER A 193 -5.08 16.78 -14.11
N GLU A 194 -4.27 16.42 -15.11
CA GLU A 194 -3.27 15.36 -15.04
C GLU A 194 -2.12 15.68 -14.07
N THR A 195 -1.85 16.97 -13.82
CA THR A 195 -0.83 17.44 -12.87
C THR A 195 -1.39 18.23 -11.69
N ASP A 196 -2.62 18.75 -11.80
CA ASP A 196 -3.32 19.41 -10.69
C ASP A 196 -4.33 18.47 -10.02
N ASN A 197 -3.80 17.41 -9.38
CA ASN A 197 -4.60 16.46 -8.62
C ASN A 197 -3.81 15.87 -7.43
N ALA A 198 -4.53 15.32 -6.45
CA ALA A 198 -3.94 14.79 -5.23
C ALA A 198 -2.97 13.62 -5.50
N LYS A 199 -3.29 12.74 -6.44
CA LYS A 199 -2.43 11.61 -6.82
C LYS A 199 -1.08 12.08 -7.36
N TYR A 200 -1.06 13.06 -8.26
CA TYR A 200 0.16 13.61 -8.83
C TYR A 200 1.06 14.20 -7.74
N TYR A 201 0.52 15.05 -6.86
CA TYR A 201 1.30 15.62 -5.76
C TYR A 201 1.82 14.55 -4.79
N TYR A 202 1.01 13.53 -4.49
CA TYR A 202 1.44 12.39 -3.67
C TYR A 202 2.62 11.63 -4.31
N GLU A 203 2.54 11.34 -5.61
CA GLU A 203 3.61 10.67 -6.35
C GLU A 203 4.89 11.51 -6.38
N GLN A 204 4.78 12.83 -6.56
CA GLN A 204 5.94 13.73 -6.51
C GLN A 204 6.59 13.79 -5.12
N VAL A 205 5.79 13.85 -4.04
CA VAL A 205 6.32 13.78 -2.67
C VAL A 205 7.03 12.45 -2.44
N LYS A 206 6.47 11.33 -2.92
CA LYS A 206 7.08 10.01 -2.82
C LYS A 206 8.43 9.96 -3.56
N LEU A 207 8.50 10.52 -4.77
CA LEU A 207 9.73 10.62 -5.55
C LEU A 207 10.78 11.47 -4.82
N ASN A 208 10.39 12.66 -4.34
CA ASN A 208 11.27 13.55 -3.60
C ASN A 208 11.80 12.93 -2.30
N ALA A 209 10.96 12.18 -1.58
CA ALA A 209 11.37 11.44 -0.39
C ALA A 209 12.41 10.36 -0.74
N ALA A 210 12.21 9.62 -1.84
CA ALA A 210 13.18 8.63 -2.31
C ALA A 210 14.52 9.28 -2.69
N THR A 211 14.49 10.38 -3.44
CA THR A 211 15.69 11.17 -3.80
C THR A 211 16.39 11.72 -2.56
N SER A 212 15.63 12.23 -1.57
CA SER A 212 16.19 12.70 -0.30
C SER A 212 16.90 11.59 0.46
N GLY A 213 16.32 10.38 0.50
CA GLY A 213 16.97 9.19 1.08
C GLY A 213 18.28 8.83 0.38
N GLN A 214 18.31 8.87 -0.96
CA GLN A 214 19.54 8.64 -1.74
C GLN A 214 20.61 9.69 -1.45
N ASN A 215 20.23 10.98 -1.38
CA ASN A 215 21.14 12.07 -1.05
C ASN A 215 21.70 11.94 0.37
N ALA A 216 20.88 11.54 1.34
CA ALA A 216 21.34 11.28 2.71
C ALA A 216 22.36 10.13 2.76
N GLN A 217 22.13 9.05 2.01
CA GLN A 217 23.09 7.95 1.91
C GLN A 217 24.40 8.39 1.25
N ALA A 218 24.33 9.19 0.18
CA ALA A 218 25.52 9.72 -0.48
C ALA A 218 26.33 10.64 0.46
N ALA A 219 25.64 11.45 1.28
CA ALA A 219 26.29 12.28 2.30
C ALA A 219 26.97 11.43 3.38
N ALA A 220 26.32 10.38 3.89
CA ALA A 220 26.90 9.46 4.86
C ALA A 220 28.14 8.74 4.32
N ASN A 221 28.10 8.28 3.06
CA ASN A 221 29.26 7.68 2.41
C ASN A 221 30.41 8.69 2.26
N SER A 222 30.09 9.94 1.93
CA SER A 222 31.08 11.01 1.81
C SER A 222 31.74 11.34 3.16
N GLU A 223 30.98 11.32 4.25
CA GLU A 223 31.49 11.46 5.62
C GLU A 223 32.45 10.33 6.00
N GLN A 224 32.11 9.08 5.66
CA GLN A 224 33.00 7.94 5.86
C GLN A 224 34.32 8.09 5.10
N ILE A 225 34.25 8.47 3.82
CA ILE A 225 35.45 8.71 2.99
C ILE A 225 36.29 9.84 3.58
N ALA A 226 35.68 10.95 4.01
CA ALA A 226 36.40 12.06 4.64
C ALA A 226 37.09 11.64 5.94
N THR A 227 36.42 10.82 6.76
CA THR A 227 36.99 10.27 8.00
C THR A 227 38.19 9.39 7.72
N GLU A 228 38.09 8.50 6.72
CA GLU A 228 39.20 7.64 6.30
C GLU A 228 40.40 8.46 5.80
N GLN A 229 40.15 9.47 4.95
CA GLN A 229 41.20 10.37 4.47
C GLN A 229 41.86 11.17 5.60
N ALA A 230 41.09 11.61 6.60
CA ALA A 230 41.63 12.27 7.79
C ALA A 230 42.54 11.33 8.60
N ASN A 231 42.19 10.06 8.74
CA ASN A 231 43.02 9.06 9.40
C ASN A 231 44.32 8.80 8.63
N ILE A 232 44.25 8.66 7.31
CA ILE A 232 45.44 8.53 6.45
C ILE A 232 46.34 9.76 6.60
N ALA A 233 45.78 10.97 6.61
CA ALA A 233 46.54 12.20 6.78
C ALA A 233 47.24 12.26 8.16
N LYS A 234 46.55 11.88 9.24
CA LYS A 234 47.16 11.76 10.58
C LYS A 234 48.32 10.77 10.60
N GLN A 235 48.16 9.61 9.96
CA GLN A 235 49.22 8.61 9.91
C GLN A 235 50.43 9.09 9.09
N LYS A 236 50.19 9.76 7.95
CA LYS A 236 51.26 10.39 7.17
C LYS A 236 52.01 11.46 7.98
N ALA A 237 51.30 12.29 8.73
CA ALA A 237 51.92 13.29 9.60
C ALA A 237 52.78 12.63 10.69
N ALA A 238 52.29 11.58 11.35
CA ALA A 238 53.05 10.83 12.34
C ALA A 238 54.33 10.20 11.74
N ASN A 239 54.22 9.60 10.56
CA ASN A 239 55.37 9.04 9.84
C ASN A 239 56.38 10.11 9.43
N ALA A 240 55.93 11.31 9.05
CA ALA A 240 56.79 12.44 8.74
C ALA A 240 57.55 12.93 9.98
N SER A 241 56.87 13.09 11.12
CA SER A 241 57.51 13.46 12.39
C SER A 241 58.54 12.42 12.85
N ALA A 242 58.23 11.13 12.71
CA ALA A 242 59.19 10.05 13.00
C ALA A 242 60.41 10.13 12.08
N SER A 243 60.19 10.41 10.79
CA SER A 243 61.28 10.59 9.81
C SER A 243 62.16 11.80 10.14
N GLU A 244 61.57 12.91 10.59
CA GLU A 244 62.29 14.11 11.04
C GLU A 244 63.15 13.81 12.28
N THR A 245 62.61 13.10 13.27
CA THR A 245 63.36 12.68 14.47
C THR A 245 64.54 11.78 14.10
N ASN A 246 64.32 10.81 13.20
CA ASN A 246 65.39 9.93 12.72
C ASN A 246 66.49 10.69 11.94
N ALA A 247 66.10 11.67 11.13
CA ALA A 247 67.04 12.53 10.41
C ALA A 247 67.85 13.41 11.36
N ALA A 248 67.21 14.00 12.38
CA ALA A 248 67.87 14.77 13.43
C ALA A 248 68.87 13.93 14.23
N GLY A 249 68.48 12.71 14.63
CA GLY A 249 69.38 11.76 15.29
C GLY A 249 70.57 11.38 14.41
N SER A 250 70.33 11.13 13.12
CA SER A 250 71.40 10.86 12.14
C SER A 250 72.37 12.04 12.00
N ALA A 251 71.85 13.28 11.99
CA ALA A 251 72.67 14.48 11.95
C ALA A 251 73.52 14.65 13.21
N GLN A 252 72.96 14.41 14.41
CA GLN A 252 73.70 14.44 15.67
C GLN A 252 74.84 13.42 15.69
N ILE A 253 74.57 12.18 15.26
CA ILE A 253 75.60 11.14 15.14
C ILE A 253 76.71 11.57 14.16
N ALA A 254 76.35 12.17 13.03
CA ALA A 254 77.32 12.68 12.07
C ALA A 254 78.19 13.81 12.68
N THR A 255 77.60 14.73 13.43
CA THR A 255 78.33 15.78 14.16
C THR A 255 79.29 15.19 15.20
N GLN A 256 78.84 14.23 16.02
CA GLN A 256 79.70 13.56 17.01
C GLN A 256 80.90 12.88 16.34
N LYS A 257 80.68 12.16 15.23
CA LYS A 257 81.75 11.53 14.46
C LYS A 257 82.72 12.55 13.87
N ALA A 258 82.22 13.68 13.36
CA ALA A 258 83.06 14.75 12.84
C ALA A 258 83.93 15.39 13.95
N THR A 259 83.36 15.63 15.14
CA THR A 259 84.11 16.12 16.30
C THR A 259 85.18 15.11 16.75
N ALA A 260 84.84 13.83 16.86
CA ALA A 260 85.81 12.79 17.22
C ALA A 260 86.95 12.68 16.18
N ALA A 261 86.63 12.81 14.89
CA ALA A 261 87.64 12.88 13.83
C ALA A 261 88.55 14.12 13.96
N ALA A 262 87.99 15.30 14.26
CA ALA A 262 88.77 16.52 14.48
C ALA A 262 89.68 16.43 15.72
N THR A 263 89.20 15.84 16.83
CA THR A 263 90.02 15.57 18.01
C THR A 263 91.16 14.59 17.69
N SER A 264 90.87 13.56 16.89
CA SER A 264 91.89 12.61 16.42
C SER A 264 92.91 13.29 15.51
N GLU A 265 92.48 14.19 14.62
CA GLU A 265 93.36 15.01 13.78
C GLU A 265 94.28 15.90 14.63
N GLN A 266 93.72 16.61 15.64
CA GLN A 266 94.52 17.45 16.53
C GLN A 266 95.54 16.62 17.31
N SER A 267 95.14 15.47 17.83
CA SER A 267 96.05 14.54 18.52
C SER A 267 97.18 14.05 17.61
N ALA A 268 96.90 13.86 16.31
CA ALA A 268 97.92 13.51 15.33
C ALA A 268 98.88 14.67 15.04
N LYS A 269 98.39 15.92 14.98
CA LYS A 269 99.22 17.14 14.85
C LYS A 269 100.12 17.33 16.06
N ASP A 270 99.58 17.23 17.27
CA ASP A 270 100.35 17.37 18.51
C ASP A 270 101.48 16.32 18.58
N LYS A 271 101.20 15.07 18.19
CA LYS A 271 102.21 14.01 18.08
C LYS A 271 103.28 14.31 17.03
N ALA A 272 102.89 14.91 15.90
CA ALA A 272 103.83 15.32 14.86
C ALA A 272 104.75 16.46 15.35
N ASP A 273 104.20 17.47 16.02
CA ASP A 273 104.97 18.58 16.60
C ASP A 273 105.95 18.09 17.68
N ILE A 274 105.51 17.16 18.55
CA ILE A 274 106.39 16.50 19.54
C ILE A 274 107.52 15.74 18.84
N ALA A 275 107.22 15.00 17.76
CA ALA A 275 108.22 14.27 17.01
C ALA A 275 109.22 15.21 16.31
N GLU A 276 108.75 16.33 15.76
CA GLU A 276 109.60 17.36 15.14
C GLU A 276 110.52 18.03 16.18
N ALA A 277 109.98 18.38 17.35
CA ALA A 277 110.77 18.91 18.47
C ALA A 277 111.82 17.89 18.95
N ALA A 278 111.46 16.61 19.06
CA ALA A 278 112.39 15.54 19.42
C ALA A 278 113.51 15.37 18.38
N ALA A 279 113.18 15.47 17.08
CA ALA A 279 114.16 15.43 16.00
C ALA A 279 115.12 16.64 16.04
N ALA A 280 114.60 17.83 16.31
CA ALA A 280 115.41 19.05 16.49
C ALA A 280 116.37 18.91 17.69
N MET A 281 115.89 18.42 18.83
CA MET A 281 116.72 18.13 20.01
C MET A 281 117.80 17.08 19.71
N ALA A 282 117.46 16.01 18.98
CA ALA A 282 118.43 15.00 18.57
C ALA A 282 119.52 15.61 17.68
N THR A 283 119.15 16.50 16.75
CA THR A 283 120.09 17.24 15.89
C THR A 283 121.00 18.14 16.71
N GLN A 284 120.46 18.90 17.67
CA GLN A 284 121.25 19.73 18.57
C GLN A 284 122.22 18.88 19.40
N LYS A 285 121.76 17.76 19.97
CA LYS A 285 122.61 16.83 20.72
C LYS A 285 123.72 16.24 19.85
N ALA A 286 123.45 15.94 18.59
CA ALA A 286 124.48 15.54 17.63
C ALA A 286 125.50 16.66 17.36
N SER A 287 125.06 17.92 17.22
CA SER A 287 125.96 19.07 17.09
C SER A 287 126.81 19.33 18.35
N GLU A 288 126.23 19.19 19.54
CA GLU A 288 126.93 19.29 20.83
C GLU A 288 127.99 18.17 20.96
N ALA A 289 127.64 16.94 20.56
CA ALA A 289 128.56 15.81 20.52
C ALA A 289 129.73 16.06 19.54
N SER A 290 129.43 16.57 18.34
CA SER A 290 130.46 16.95 17.35
C SER A 290 131.37 18.08 17.86
N THR A 291 130.80 19.05 18.58
CA THR A 291 131.57 20.13 19.21
C THR A 291 132.46 19.58 20.33
N SER A 292 131.97 18.65 21.16
CA SER A 292 132.77 17.95 22.15
C SER A 292 133.89 17.13 21.53
N GLU A 293 133.62 16.44 20.41
CA GLU A 293 134.63 15.73 19.63
C GLU A 293 135.74 16.70 19.15
N ALA A 294 135.37 17.86 18.58
CA ALA A 294 136.31 18.88 18.15
C ALA A 294 137.15 19.46 19.31
N ASN A 295 136.52 19.71 20.46
CA ASN A 295 137.21 20.16 21.67
C ASN A 295 138.19 19.09 22.17
N ALA A 296 137.79 17.82 22.23
CA ALA A 296 138.67 16.71 22.59
C ALA A 296 139.88 16.62 21.64
N LYS A 297 139.66 16.80 20.33
CA LYS A 297 140.74 16.84 19.32
C LYS A 297 141.69 18.02 19.51
N THR A 298 141.20 19.16 20.00
CA THR A 298 142.00 20.34 20.33
C THR A 298 142.82 20.13 21.60
N TYR A 299 142.23 19.52 22.64
CA TYR A 299 142.96 19.11 23.85
C TYR A 299 144.06 18.09 23.56
N MET A 300 143.83 17.13 22.65
CA MET A 300 144.86 16.20 22.19
C MET A 300 146.00 16.90 21.42
N GLN A 301 145.68 17.89 20.58
CA GLN A 301 146.70 18.71 19.91
C GLN A 301 147.51 19.55 20.90
N GLY A 302 146.87 20.12 21.92
CA GLY A 302 147.54 20.79 23.04
C GLY A 302 148.49 19.86 23.79
N ALA A 303 148.05 18.63 24.11
CA ALA A 303 148.89 17.61 24.73
C ALA A 303 150.10 17.22 23.85
N GLY A 304 149.92 17.15 22.53
CA GLY A 304 151.01 16.92 21.57
C GLY A 304 152.04 18.06 21.54
N ASN A 305 151.59 19.31 21.70
CA ASN A 305 152.47 20.48 21.80
C ASN A 305 153.29 20.47 23.11
N TYR A 306 152.68 20.12 24.25
CA TYR A 306 153.41 19.94 25.52
C TYR A 306 154.45 18.81 25.45
N ALA A 307 154.12 17.69 24.79
CA ALA A 307 155.08 16.60 24.57
C ALA A 307 156.26 17.01 23.68
N SER A 308 156.01 17.86 22.68
CA SER A 308 157.05 18.38 21.77
C SER A 308 157.99 19.40 22.43
N GLN A 309 157.49 20.17 23.40
CA GLN A 309 158.31 21.03 24.26
C GLN A 309 159.23 20.21 25.18
N ALA A 310 158.69 19.17 25.83
CA ALA A 310 159.48 18.28 26.68
C ALA A 310 160.60 17.54 25.90
N GLN A 311 160.33 17.14 24.65
CA GLN A 311 161.33 16.53 23.76
C GLN A 311 162.46 17.51 23.39
N SER A 312 162.12 18.79 23.19
CA SER A 312 163.08 19.84 22.80
C SER A 312 164.02 20.20 23.96
N GLU A 313 163.53 20.20 25.20
CA GLU A 313 164.34 20.41 26.41
C GLU A 313 165.25 19.22 26.73
N ALA A 314 164.78 17.99 26.47
CA ALA A 314 165.61 16.78 26.59
C ALA A 314 166.79 16.77 25.59
N ASN A 315 166.56 17.24 24.35
CA ASN A 315 167.62 17.34 23.34
C ASN A 315 168.63 18.46 23.66
N ARG A 316 168.19 19.54 24.32
CA ARG A 316 169.06 20.63 24.78
C ARG A 316 169.97 20.18 25.93
N ALA A 317 169.44 19.39 26.86
CA ALA A 317 170.20 18.78 27.95
C ALA A 317 171.27 17.78 27.46
N LYS A 318 170.98 17.04 26.38
CA LYS A 318 171.94 16.10 25.76
C LYS A 318 173.12 16.80 25.08
N SER A 319 172.89 17.94 24.43
CA SER A 319 173.92 18.76 23.78
C SER A 319 174.91 19.40 24.77
N GLU A 320 174.46 19.75 25.98
CA GLU A 320 175.33 20.30 27.03
C GLU A 320 176.17 19.22 27.74
N ALA A 321 175.68 17.98 27.82
CA ALA A 321 176.43 16.84 28.36
C ALA A 321 177.61 16.41 27.46
N ASP A 322 177.44 16.44 26.13
CA ASP A 322 178.51 16.07 25.19
C ASP A 322 179.63 17.14 25.10
N ARG A 323 179.35 18.39 25.46
CA ARG A 323 180.36 19.48 25.58
C ARG A 323 181.21 19.39 26.86
N ALA A 324 180.74 18.70 27.89
CA ALA A 324 181.46 18.55 29.17
C ALA A 324 182.47 17.39 29.18
N ALA A 325 182.46 16.50 28.17
CA ALA A 325 183.28 15.29 28.13
C ALA A 325 184.62 15.41 27.37
N SER A 326 184.97 16.57 26.78
CA SER A 326 186.19 16.72 25.96
C SER A 326 187.35 17.52 26.60
N TYR A 327 187.23 18.00 27.83
CA TYR A 327 188.33 18.69 28.53
C TYR A 327 188.45 18.22 29.97
N VAL A 328 189.41 17.30 30.19
CA VAL A 328 190.32 17.14 31.35
C VAL A 328 190.64 15.66 31.55
N GLY A 329 191.87 15.26 31.18
CA GLY A 329 192.35 13.88 31.32
C GLY A 329 193.79 13.63 30.89
N GLN A 330 194.74 14.51 31.25
CA GLN A 330 196.20 14.29 31.45
C GLN A 330 196.77 15.63 32.02
N VAL A 331 197.40 15.77 33.20
CA VAL A 331 198.10 14.79 34.08
C VAL A 331 198.13 15.22 35.58
N ASN A 332 197.80 14.26 36.48
CA ASN A 332 198.25 13.89 37.86
C ASN A 332 199.28 14.79 38.63
N PRO A 333 199.20 15.03 39.98
CA PRO A 333 199.46 14.01 41.04
C PRO A 333 198.71 14.19 42.42
N GLY A 334 198.70 13.13 43.24
CA GLY A 334 199.02 13.18 44.70
C GLY A 334 198.07 13.86 45.72
N ALA A 335 197.32 13.01 46.44
CA ALA A 335 197.05 13.01 47.90
C ALA A 335 196.56 14.29 48.66
N LEU A 336 195.29 14.20 49.11
CA LEU A 336 194.78 14.34 50.50
C LEU A 336 195.18 15.57 51.35
N THR A 337 194.18 16.30 51.85
CA THR A 337 193.65 16.20 53.26
C THR A 337 192.61 17.30 53.57
N GLY A 338 191.49 16.93 54.23
CA GLY A 338 190.71 17.76 55.17
C GLY A 338 189.80 18.88 54.57
N ILE A 339 188.60 19.24 55.05
CA ILE A 339 187.90 19.06 56.34
C ILE A 339 186.38 19.27 56.10
N GLU A 340 185.60 18.31 56.63
CA GLU A 340 184.29 18.34 57.30
C GLU A 340 182.96 18.83 56.68
N ALA A 341 181.95 18.02 57.03
CA ALA A 341 180.54 18.07 56.75
C ALA A 341 179.76 18.72 57.92
N ALA A 342 178.60 19.31 57.61
CA ALA A 342 177.56 19.60 58.59
C ALA A 342 176.20 19.11 58.07
N ASP A 343 175.62 18.23 58.88
CA ASP A 343 174.28 17.65 58.85
C ASP A 343 173.29 18.55 59.61
N THR A 344 172.07 18.71 59.07
CA THR A 344 170.81 18.71 59.85
C THR A 344 169.65 18.23 58.96
N THR A 345 169.35 16.94 59.06
CA THR A 345 168.04 16.25 59.12
C THR A 345 166.71 17.04 59.07
N GLY A 346 165.75 16.50 58.29
CA GLY A 346 164.29 16.46 58.57
C GLY A 346 163.38 17.16 57.52
N VAL A 347 162.32 16.59 56.93
CA VAL A 347 161.54 15.34 57.14
C VAL A 347 160.81 14.96 55.84
N LEU A 348 160.91 13.69 55.46
CA LEU A 348 160.06 12.98 54.49
C LEU A 348 158.76 12.50 55.16
N GLY A 349 157.65 12.49 54.40
CA GLY A 349 156.41 11.84 54.80
C GLY A 349 155.54 11.45 53.60
N THR A 350 155.72 10.21 53.14
CA THR A 350 154.80 9.45 52.29
C THR A 350 154.09 8.38 53.13
N ALA A 351 152.83 8.07 52.77
CA ALA A 351 151.96 6.90 53.10
C ALA A 351 150.57 7.38 53.57
N GLY A 352 149.41 6.84 53.19
CA GLY A 352 149.01 5.70 52.36
C GLY A 352 147.46 5.73 52.23
N ALA A 353 146.92 5.36 51.08
CA ALA A 353 146.05 4.19 50.86
C ALA A 353 144.66 4.13 51.54
N THR A 354 143.65 3.86 50.69
CA THR A 354 142.39 3.09 50.89
C THR A 354 141.14 3.69 51.58
N VAL A 355 140.08 3.86 50.75
CA VAL A 355 138.66 3.44 50.92
C VAL A 355 137.87 4.22 51.99
N TRP A 356 136.69 4.79 51.74
CA TRP A 356 135.39 4.09 51.54
C TRP A 356 134.44 4.85 50.59
N ALA A 357 133.64 4.04 49.91
CA ALA A 357 132.62 4.38 48.93
C ALA A 357 131.34 4.98 49.57
N GLN A 358 130.45 5.41 48.65
CA GLN A 358 128.98 5.39 48.75
C GLN A 358 128.27 6.72 49.06
N ALA A 359 127.78 7.36 47.98
CA ALA A 359 126.38 7.80 47.84
C ALA A 359 126.07 8.15 46.37
N LEU A 360 126.14 7.13 45.51
CA LEU A 360 125.23 6.99 44.37
C LEU A 360 123.98 6.30 44.92
N VAL A 361 122.79 6.73 44.46
CA VAL A 361 121.42 6.28 44.85
C VAL A 361 120.75 7.18 45.89
N ASP A 362 120.15 8.28 45.42
CA ASP A 362 118.82 8.75 45.85
C ASP A 362 118.32 9.76 44.81
N GLY A 363 117.28 9.39 44.05
CA GLY A 363 116.58 10.31 43.14
C GLY A 363 116.02 9.72 41.83
N ILE A 364 116.26 8.44 41.52
CA ILE A 364 115.46 7.73 40.51
C ILE A 364 114.45 6.85 41.26
N VAL A 365 113.18 7.12 41.01
CA VAL A 365 111.96 6.25 41.06
C VAL A 365 110.80 6.99 41.74
N ASN A 366 110.05 7.73 40.92
CA ASN A 366 108.58 7.86 40.91
C ASN A 366 108.25 8.85 39.79
N SER A 367 107.46 8.59 38.75
CA SER A 367 106.59 7.50 38.32
C SER A 367 106.19 7.93 36.90
N VAL A 368 106.53 7.18 35.85
CA VAL A 368 105.61 6.25 35.18
C VAL A 368 104.18 6.80 35.03
N ILE A 369 103.91 7.30 33.82
CA ILE A 369 102.81 6.91 32.91
C ILE A 369 101.57 6.29 33.57
N THR A 370 100.41 6.91 33.33
CA THR A 370 99.15 6.23 32.89
C THR A 370 98.36 7.22 32.03
N ASN A 371 98.40 7.06 30.71
CA ASN A 371 97.23 6.72 29.90
C ASN A 371 96.20 5.80 30.60
N ASP A 372 94.93 6.22 30.47
CA ASP A 372 93.66 5.48 30.37
C ASP A 372 92.66 6.58 29.94
N GLU A 373 92.06 6.65 28.73
CA GLU A 373 91.13 5.69 28.09
C GLU A 373 90.18 5.06 29.13
N ILE A 374 88.85 5.02 29.05
CA ILE A 374 87.84 5.16 27.99
C ILE A 374 86.47 4.93 28.73
N ASP A 375 85.37 5.39 28.12
CA ASP A 375 83.97 4.93 28.26
C ASP A 375 83.08 5.16 29.52
N GLU A 376 81.95 5.85 29.28
CA GLU A 376 80.52 5.42 29.38
C GLU A 376 79.65 6.66 29.69
N ILE A 377 78.89 7.26 28.75
CA ILE A 377 77.67 6.80 28.07
C ILE A 377 76.57 6.32 29.05
N ASP A 378 75.61 7.24 29.25
CA ASP A 378 74.16 7.03 29.12
C ASP A 378 73.42 6.04 30.05
N SER A 379 72.51 6.60 30.87
CA SER A 379 71.12 6.13 30.89
C SER A 379 70.22 7.12 31.64
N LYS A 380 69.43 7.87 30.86
CA LYS A 380 68.09 8.31 31.28
C LYS A 380 67.10 7.85 30.21
N GLU A 381 66.40 6.76 30.47
CA GLU A 381 65.03 6.59 29.98
C GLU A 381 64.16 6.04 31.09
N GLY A 382 63.09 6.81 31.36
CA GLY A 382 62.01 6.41 32.22
C GLY A 382 60.99 5.59 31.45
N ALA A 383 60.36 4.67 32.16
CA ALA A 383 59.01 4.25 31.89
C ALA A 383 58.06 5.07 32.78
N ILE A 384 57.15 5.83 32.15
CA ILE A 384 55.70 5.99 32.42
C ILE A 384 55.13 6.96 31.38
#